data_AF-A0A6J1NZA5-F1
#
_entry.id   AF-A0A6J1NZA5-F1
#
_cell.length_a   1.000
_cell.length_b   1.000
_cell.length_c   1.000
_cell.angle_alpha   90.00
_cell.angle_beta   90.00
_cell.angle_gamma   90.00
#
_symmetry.space_group_name_H-M   'P 1'
#
loop_
_entity.id
_entity.type
_entity.pdbx_description
1 polymer ?
#
loop_
_entity_poly.entity_id
_entity_poly.type
_entity_poly.pdbx_seq_one_letter_code
_entity_poly.pdbx_strand_id
1 'polypeptide(L)'
;MSATVQTSLKDKICSHVEIPILTRCCFCLPLRKGLIAFAYVNLVLTVVVTCLLSMYISYMRHADTQLTDVSEYPRLIADTTALVLEVCMTVVFIVALHLKRVLLMKVYLYFEIVFSIIGFVYSVAFLTRETASELFLVLFQLMVQVYLVILIWSSIVKMERDGTVKYTREQDAA
;
A
#
# COMPACT_ATOMS: atom_id res chain seq x y z
N MET A 1 6.22 34.65 -2.17
CA MET A 1 4.89 34.72 -2.82
C MET A 1 4.41 33.42 -3.47
N SER A 2 5.17 32.30 -3.42
CA SER A 2 4.74 31.01 -4.02
C SER A 2 3.89 30.11 -3.08
N ALA A 3 3.91 30.37 -1.77
CA ALA A 3 3.26 29.52 -0.76
C ALA A 3 1.72 29.62 -0.77
N THR A 4 1.16 30.76 -1.18
CA THR A 4 -0.30 31.00 -1.14
C THR A 4 -1.06 30.35 -2.30
N VAL A 5 -0.36 29.97 -3.38
CA VAL A 5 -0.99 29.35 -4.56
C VAL A 5 -1.14 27.84 -4.38
N GLN A 6 -0.23 27.18 -3.66
CA GLN A 6 -0.35 25.74 -3.39
C GLN A 6 -1.50 25.40 -2.44
N THR A 7 -1.82 26.25 -1.47
CA THR A 7 -2.97 26.02 -0.56
C THR A 7 -4.28 26.10 -1.34
N SER A 8 -4.44 27.09 -2.21
CA SER A 8 -5.67 27.27 -3.00
C SER A 8 -5.94 26.11 -3.98
N LEU A 9 -4.89 25.54 -4.58
CA LEU A 9 -5.05 24.42 -5.52
C LEU A 9 -5.31 23.10 -4.78
N LYS A 10 -4.65 22.89 -3.63
CA LYS A 10 -4.93 21.76 -2.73
C LYS A 10 -6.37 21.82 -2.20
N ASP A 11 -6.85 23.00 -1.81
CA ASP A 11 -8.22 23.21 -1.32
C ASP A 11 -9.26 23.08 -2.45
N LYS A 12 -8.94 23.49 -3.69
CA LYS A 12 -9.81 23.29 -4.86
C LYS A 12 -9.92 21.83 -5.31
N ILE A 13 -8.82 21.07 -5.26
CA ILE A 13 -8.87 19.62 -5.54
C ILE A 13 -9.63 18.92 -4.40
N CYS A 14 -9.43 19.34 -3.15
CA CYS A 14 -10.13 18.81 -1.98
C CYS A 14 -11.65 19.07 -2.01
N SER A 15 -12.10 20.19 -2.61
CA SER A 15 -13.53 20.51 -2.70
C SER A 15 -14.29 19.78 -3.81
N HIS A 16 -13.59 19.25 -4.83
CA HIS A 16 -14.20 18.53 -5.95
C HIS A 16 -13.95 17.02 -5.89
N VAL A 17 -12.92 16.59 -5.14
CA VAL A 17 -12.69 15.19 -4.80
C VAL A 17 -13.06 15.02 -3.34
N GLU A 18 -14.35 14.93 -3.05
CA GLU A 18 -14.83 14.31 -1.81
C GLU A 18 -14.44 12.83 -1.88
N ILE A 19 -13.19 12.54 -1.51
CA ILE A 19 -12.75 11.16 -1.31
C ILE A 19 -13.70 10.58 -0.28
N PRO A 20 -14.49 9.54 -0.61
CA PRO A 20 -15.54 9.06 0.25
C PRO A 20 -14.92 8.65 1.59
N ILE A 21 -15.30 9.37 2.65
CA ILE A 21 -14.85 9.07 4.01
C ILE A 21 -15.54 7.77 4.41
N LEU A 22 -14.93 6.65 4.07
CA LEU A 22 -15.43 5.33 4.44
C LEU A 22 -15.35 5.22 5.97
N THR A 23 -16.51 5.25 6.61
CA THR A 23 -16.63 5.02 8.06
C THR A 23 -16.62 3.53 8.40
N ARG A 24 -16.81 2.67 7.39
CA ARG A 24 -16.92 1.21 7.49
C ARG A 24 -16.06 0.53 6.43
N CYS A 25 -15.27 -0.47 6.82
CA CYS A 25 -14.61 -1.38 5.90
C CYS A 25 -15.51 -2.61 5.73
N CYS A 26 -15.79 -3.04 4.48
CA CYS A 26 -16.59 -4.23 4.16
C CYS A 26 -17.91 -4.34 4.96
N PHE A 27 -18.81 -3.37 4.79
CA PHE A 27 -20.19 -3.30 5.32
C PHE A 27 -20.40 -3.14 6.84
N CYS A 28 -19.55 -3.65 7.74
CA CYS A 28 -19.84 -3.63 9.20
C CYS A 28 -18.66 -3.39 10.16
N LEU A 29 -17.41 -3.41 9.72
CA LEU A 29 -16.27 -3.32 10.63
C LEU A 29 -15.81 -1.87 10.85
N PRO A 30 -15.53 -1.46 12.11
CA PRO A 30 -14.99 -0.13 12.36
C PRO A 30 -13.65 0.00 11.63
N LEU A 31 -13.50 1.08 10.85
CA LEU A 31 -12.38 1.35 9.93
C LEU A 31 -11.01 0.90 10.47
N ARG A 32 -10.75 1.15 11.76
CA ARG A 32 -9.49 0.79 12.43
C ARG A 32 -9.27 -0.71 12.58
N LYS A 33 -10.29 -1.46 12.98
CA LYS A 33 -10.19 -2.93 13.12
C LYS A 33 -10.15 -3.59 11.75
N GLY A 34 -10.91 -3.06 10.79
CA GLY A 34 -10.88 -3.50 9.39
C GLY A 34 -9.51 -3.30 8.75
N LEU A 35 -8.91 -2.12 8.91
CA LEU A 35 -7.59 -1.80 8.35
C LEU A 35 -6.47 -2.63 9.00
N ILE A 36 -6.53 -2.87 10.30
CA ILE A 36 -5.58 -3.76 10.98
C ILE A 36 -5.74 -5.20 10.45
N ALA A 37 -6.97 -5.73 10.40
CA ALA A 37 -7.23 -7.06 9.88
C ALA A 37 -6.76 -7.20 8.43
N PHE A 38 -7.04 -6.21 7.59
CA PHE A 38 -6.60 -6.18 6.20
C PHE A 38 -5.06 -6.15 6.08
N ALA A 39 -4.37 -5.33 6.88
CA ALA A 39 -2.91 -5.29 6.90
C ALA A 39 -2.29 -6.63 7.33
N TYR A 40 -2.88 -7.32 8.32
CA TYR A 40 -2.45 -8.66 8.71
C TYR A 40 -2.70 -9.70 7.63
N VAL A 41 -3.86 -9.66 6.95
CA VAL A 41 -4.16 -10.55 5.82
C VAL A 41 -3.16 -10.32 4.69
N ASN A 42 -2.89 -9.05 4.34
CA ASN A 42 -1.90 -8.72 3.31
C ASN A 42 -0.50 -9.21 3.70
N LEU A 43 -0.09 -9.05 4.96
CA LEU A 43 1.19 -9.56 5.45
C LEU A 43 1.29 -11.09 5.39
N VAL A 44 0.23 -11.81 5.76
CA VAL A 44 0.22 -13.28 5.66
C VAL A 44 0.33 -13.71 4.20
N LEU A 45 -0.43 -13.07 3.29
CA LEU A 45 -0.37 -13.35 1.87
C LEU A 45 1.02 -13.08 1.29
N THR A 46 1.63 -11.92 1.58
CA THR A 46 2.97 -11.58 1.06
C THR A 46 4.04 -12.52 1.61
N VAL A 47 3.95 -12.94 2.88
CA VAL A 47 4.85 -13.95 3.45
C VAL A 47 4.69 -15.30 2.76
N VAL A 48 3.46 -15.75 2.52
CA VAL A 48 3.20 -17.01 1.80
C VAL A 48 3.77 -16.95 0.39
N VAL A 49 3.54 -15.87 -0.35
CA VAL A 49 4.10 -15.67 -1.69
C VAL A 49 5.63 -15.67 -1.65
N THR A 50 6.23 -14.98 -0.68
CA THR A 50 7.70 -14.95 -0.50
C THR A 50 8.26 -16.35 -0.21
N CYS A 51 7.58 -17.16 0.61
CA CYS A 51 7.98 -18.54 0.89
C CYS A 51 7.87 -19.43 -0.37
N LEU A 52 6.79 -19.30 -1.13
CA LEU A 52 6.61 -20.05 -2.39
C LEU A 52 7.68 -19.66 -3.41
N LEU A 53 7.98 -18.37 -3.56
CA LEU A 53 9.04 -17.88 -4.44
C LEU A 53 10.41 -18.40 -4.00
N SER A 54 10.72 -18.36 -2.70
CA SER A 54 11.96 -18.91 -2.15
C SER A 54 12.09 -20.41 -2.40
N MET A 55 11.01 -21.18 -2.24
CA MET A 55 10.97 -22.60 -2.55
C MET A 55 11.19 -22.86 -4.03
N TYR A 56 10.56 -22.07 -4.91
CA TYR A 56 10.74 -22.14 -6.36
C TYR A 56 12.20 -21.89 -6.77
N ILE A 57 12.83 -20.86 -6.21
CA ILE A 57 14.24 -20.54 -6.44
C ILE A 57 15.13 -21.71 -5.99
N SER A 58 14.86 -22.25 -4.80
CA SER A 58 15.62 -23.39 -4.26
C SER A 58 15.47 -24.64 -5.13
N TYR A 59 14.25 -24.94 -5.58
CA TYR A 59 13.96 -26.06 -6.48
C TYR A 59 14.70 -25.91 -7.81
N MET A 60 14.61 -24.74 -8.45
CA MET A 60 15.31 -24.45 -9.71
C MET A 60 16.82 -24.52 -9.55
N ARG A 61 17.37 -24.09 -8.41
CA ARG A 61 18.81 -24.20 -8.10
C ARG A 61 19.28 -25.65 -7.94
N HIS A 62 18.45 -26.54 -7.37
CA HIS A 62 18.80 -27.95 -7.19
C HIS A 62 18.57 -28.80 -8.44
N ALA A 63 17.68 -28.40 -9.34
CA ALA A 63 17.35 -29.13 -10.55
C ALA A 63 18.47 -29.10 -11.62
N ASP A 64 19.54 -28.34 -11.41
CA ASP A 64 20.71 -28.22 -12.30
C ASP A 64 20.36 -27.90 -13.77
N THR A 65 19.15 -27.38 -13.99
CA THR A 65 18.73 -26.86 -15.29
C THR A 65 19.49 -25.58 -15.49
N GLN A 66 20.49 -25.61 -16.36
CA GLN A 66 21.22 -24.43 -16.82
C GLN A 66 20.20 -23.35 -17.21
N LEU A 67 20.08 -22.33 -16.36
CA LEU A 67 19.38 -21.08 -16.67
C LEU A 67 20.17 -20.40 -17.79
N THR A 68 19.91 -20.82 -19.02
CA THR A 68 20.52 -20.30 -20.24
C THR A 68 20.00 -18.90 -20.60
N ASP A 69 19.10 -18.33 -19.80
CA ASP A 69 18.60 -16.98 -20.02
C ASP A 69 19.08 -16.02 -18.93
N VAL A 70 20.18 -15.32 -19.23
CA VAL A 70 20.85 -14.33 -18.37
C VAL A 70 19.88 -13.18 -17.98
N SER A 71 18.72 -13.08 -18.65
CA SER A 71 17.68 -12.08 -18.40
C SER A 71 16.74 -12.40 -17.23
N GLU A 72 16.57 -13.65 -16.81
CA GLU A 72 15.56 -14.01 -15.79
C GLU A 72 16.08 -13.86 -14.36
N TYR A 73 17.38 -14.09 -14.15
CA TYR A 73 18.04 -13.96 -12.86
C TYR A 73 17.94 -12.55 -12.24
N PRO A 74 18.22 -11.44 -12.96
CA PRO A 74 18.07 -10.10 -12.41
C PRO A 74 16.61 -9.75 -12.10
N ARG A 75 15.64 -10.29 -12.87
CA ARG A 75 14.20 -10.11 -12.64
C ARG A 75 13.79 -10.74 -11.31
N LEU A 76 14.23 -11.97 -11.06
CA LEU A 76 13.94 -12.73 -9.84
C LEU A 76 14.53 -12.07 -8.60
N ILE A 77 15.76 -11.56 -8.69
CA ILE A 77 16.40 -10.81 -7.59
C ILE A 77 15.63 -9.53 -7.30
N ALA A 78 15.30 -8.75 -8.34
CA ALA A 78 14.55 -7.51 -8.19
C ALA A 78 13.19 -7.77 -7.52
N ASP A 79 12.46 -8.79 -7.97
CA ASP A 79 11.15 -9.18 -7.40
C ASP A 79 11.27 -9.62 -5.93
N THR A 80 12.27 -10.44 -5.62
CA THR A 80 12.55 -10.86 -4.23
C THR A 80 12.87 -9.66 -3.33
N THR A 81 13.67 -8.71 -3.80
CA THR A 81 13.99 -7.50 -3.01
C THR A 81 12.78 -6.59 -2.82
N ALA A 82 11.92 -6.48 -3.84
CA ALA A 82 10.68 -5.72 -3.79
C ALA A 82 9.72 -6.30 -2.74
N LEU A 83 9.53 -7.62 -2.73
CA LEU A 83 8.72 -8.34 -1.74
C LEU A 83 9.25 -8.15 -0.31
N VAL A 84 10.56 -8.26 -0.10
CA VAL A 84 11.17 -8.06 1.24
C VAL A 84 10.94 -6.62 1.74
N LEU A 85 11.08 -5.63 0.87
CA LEU A 85 10.78 -4.23 1.20
C LEU A 85 9.30 -4.04 1.55
N GLU A 86 8.40 -4.66 0.79
CA GLU A 86 6.96 -4.60 1.05
C GLU A 86 6.60 -5.22 2.41
N VAL A 87 7.17 -6.38 2.77
CA VAL A 87 6.97 -7.01 4.08
C VAL A 87 7.46 -6.09 5.19
N CYS A 88 8.68 -5.55 5.09
CA CYS A 88 9.24 -4.63 6.07
C CYS A 88 8.35 -3.39 6.28
N MET A 89 7.89 -2.77 5.20
CA MET A 89 7.05 -1.58 5.26
C MET A 89 5.64 -1.90 5.79
N THR A 90 5.08 -3.06 5.45
CA THR A 90 3.79 -3.52 6.00
C THR A 90 3.87 -3.77 7.51
N VAL A 91 4.98 -4.31 8.02
CA VAL A 91 5.21 -4.42 9.48
C VAL A 91 5.26 -3.05 10.14
N VAL A 92 5.99 -2.09 9.57
CA VAL A 92 6.06 -0.70 10.07
C VAL A 92 4.66 -0.07 10.08
N PHE A 93 3.85 -0.34 9.06
CA PHE A 93 2.47 0.14 8.98
C PHE A 93 1.57 -0.45 10.07
N ILE A 94 1.67 -1.75 10.33
CA ILE A 94 0.94 -2.40 11.44
C ILE A 94 1.34 -1.77 12.77
N VAL A 95 2.64 -1.56 13.01
CA VAL A 95 3.15 -0.87 14.20
C VAL A 95 2.59 0.56 14.29
N ALA A 96 2.56 1.30 13.18
CA ALA A 96 1.99 2.65 13.11
C ALA A 96 0.48 2.68 13.48
N LEU A 97 -0.28 1.69 13.00
CA LEU A 97 -1.70 1.49 13.33
C LEU A 97 -1.90 1.26 14.83
N HIS A 98 -1.08 0.40 15.43
CA HIS A 98 -1.15 0.14 16.87
C HIS A 98 -0.77 1.36 17.71
N LEU A 99 0.33 2.05 17.37
CA LEU A 99 0.84 3.21 18.12
C LEU A 99 0.05 4.50 17.91
N LYS A 100 -0.97 4.51 17.04
CA LYS A 100 -1.77 5.69 16.69
C LYS A 100 -0.94 6.88 16.16
N ARG A 101 0.26 6.63 15.62
CA ARG A 101 1.16 7.69 15.15
C ARG A 101 0.84 8.07 13.71
N VAL A 102 0.20 9.22 13.54
CA VAL A 102 -0.25 9.73 12.22
C VAL A 102 0.92 10.00 11.26
N LEU A 103 2.10 10.37 11.77
CA LEU A 103 3.30 10.60 10.95
C LEU A 103 3.77 9.32 10.25
N LEU A 104 3.81 8.18 10.95
CA LEU A 104 4.23 6.91 10.37
C LEU A 104 3.23 6.41 9.32
N MET A 105 1.93 6.66 9.53
CA MET A 105 0.91 6.37 8.53
C MET A 105 1.06 7.22 7.27
N LYS A 106 1.39 8.51 7.40
CA LYS A 106 1.63 9.41 6.26
C LYS A 106 2.87 8.97 5.45
N VAL A 107 3.94 8.54 6.12
CA VAL A 107 5.14 7.98 5.47
C VAL A 107 4.81 6.71 4.70
N TYR A 108 4.08 5.78 5.33
CA TYR A 108 3.67 4.54 4.67
C TYR A 108 2.77 4.80 3.45
N LEU A 109 1.81 5.74 3.56
CA LEU A 109 0.96 6.14 2.43
C LEU A 109 1.80 6.63 1.23
N TYR A 110 2.82 7.47 1.48
CA TYR A 110 3.68 7.96 0.41
C TYR A 110 4.48 6.82 -0.23
N PHE A 111 5.01 5.91 0.59
CA PHE A 111 5.69 4.70 0.10
C PHE A 111 4.77 3.86 -0.79
N GLU A 112 3.53 3.59 -0.35
CA GLU A 112 2.57 2.78 -1.08
C GLU A 112 2.19 3.38 -2.43
N ILE A 113 2.02 4.70 -2.49
CA ILE A 113 1.74 5.43 -3.74
C ILE A 113 2.93 5.31 -4.71
N VAL A 114 4.15 5.53 -4.22
CA VAL A 114 5.37 5.43 -5.05
C VAL A 114 5.53 4.00 -5.56
N PHE A 115 5.36 3.00 -4.70
CA PHE A 115 5.49 1.59 -5.06
C PHE A 115 4.41 1.17 -6.06
N SER A 116 3.17 1.66 -5.90
CA SER A 116 2.09 1.44 -6.86
C SER A 116 2.40 2.02 -8.25
N ILE A 117 2.99 3.22 -8.32
CA ILE A 117 3.40 3.83 -9.59
C ILE A 117 4.52 3.01 -10.24
N ILE A 118 5.54 2.60 -9.47
CA ILE A 118 6.64 1.76 -9.97
C ILE A 118 6.10 0.42 -10.49
N GLY A 119 5.23 -0.24 -9.71
CA GLY A 119 4.59 -1.49 -10.10
C GLY A 119 3.73 -1.34 -11.36
N PHE A 120 3.02 -0.22 -11.52
CA PHE A 120 2.26 0.07 -12.72
C PHE A 120 3.16 0.25 -13.95
N VAL A 121 4.24 1.05 -13.85
CA VAL A 121 5.20 1.24 -14.95
C VAL A 121 5.86 -0.08 -15.34
N TYR A 122 6.25 -0.88 -14.34
CA TYR A 122 6.79 -2.22 -14.56
C TYR A 122 5.78 -3.11 -15.31
N SER A 123 4.52 -3.12 -14.87
CA SER A 123 3.44 -3.88 -15.52
C SER A 123 3.23 -3.47 -16.99
N VAL A 124 3.26 -2.17 -17.29
CA VAL A 124 3.12 -1.65 -18.66
C VAL A 124 4.31 -2.05 -19.54
N ALA A 125 5.54 -2.03 -19.00
CA ALA A 125 6.73 -2.40 -19.74
C ALA A 125 6.75 -3.88 -20.15
N PHE A 126 6.13 -4.75 -19.34
CA PHE A 126 6.09 -6.20 -19.59
C PHE A 126 4.78 -6.70 -20.20
N LEU A 127 3.81 -5.80 -20.44
CA LEU A 127 2.46 -6.12 -20.95
C LEU A 127 2.45 -6.92 -22.26
N THR A 128 3.51 -6.84 -23.07
CA THR A 128 3.63 -7.54 -24.36
C THR A 128 4.04 -9.01 -24.25
N ARG A 129 4.50 -9.46 -23.06
CA ARG A 129 4.97 -10.84 -22.82
C ARG A 129 4.05 -11.66 -21.93
N GLU A 130 3.08 -11.02 -21.28
CA GLU A 130 2.27 -11.64 -20.22
C GLU A 130 1.02 -12.31 -20.79
N THR A 131 0.61 -13.39 -20.13
CA THR A 131 -0.61 -14.14 -20.45
C THR A 131 -1.87 -13.41 -19.95
N ALA A 132 -3.05 -13.71 -20.52
CA ALA A 132 -4.31 -13.09 -20.11
C ALA A 132 -4.62 -13.26 -18.60
N SER A 133 -4.19 -14.37 -18.01
CA SER A 133 -4.30 -14.65 -16.57
C SER A 133 -3.42 -13.74 -15.73
N GLU A 134 -2.18 -13.48 -16.14
CA GLU A 134 -1.26 -12.61 -15.41
C GLU A 134 -1.74 -11.17 -15.44
N LEU A 135 -2.23 -10.71 -16.60
CA LEU A 135 -2.79 -9.37 -16.74
C LEU A 135 -4.01 -9.16 -15.82
N PHE A 136 -4.88 -10.16 -15.68
CA PHE A 136 -5.99 -10.10 -14.73
C PHE A 136 -5.50 -9.98 -13.27
N LEU A 137 -4.50 -10.77 -12.89
CA LEU A 137 -3.92 -10.72 -11.53
C LEU A 137 -3.27 -9.36 -11.25
N VAL A 138 -2.56 -8.79 -12.22
CA VAL A 138 -1.96 -7.45 -12.11
C VAL A 138 -3.02 -6.37 -11.94
N LEU A 139 -4.09 -6.40 -12.74
CA LEU A 139 -5.19 -5.44 -12.61
C LEU A 139 -5.91 -5.59 -11.27
N PHE A 140 -6.14 -6.83 -10.82
CA PHE A 140 -6.73 -7.10 -9.51
C PHE A 140 -5.84 -6.58 -8.38
N GLN A 141 -4.53 -6.81 -8.46
CA GLN A 141 -3.56 -6.29 -7.49
C GLN A 141 -3.57 -4.77 -7.46
N LEU A 142 -3.60 -4.09 -8.61
CA LEU A 142 -3.69 -2.62 -8.68
C LEU A 142 -4.98 -2.09 -8.06
N MET A 143 -6.12 -2.77 -8.29
CA MET A 143 -7.39 -2.40 -7.66
C MET A 143 -7.32 -2.51 -6.14
N VAL A 144 -6.71 -3.58 -5.61
CA VAL A 144 -6.48 -3.76 -4.18
C VAL A 144 -5.53 -2.68 -3.63
N GLN A 145 -4.47 -2.35 -4.36
CA GLN A 145 -3.50 -1.31 -4.00
C GLN A 145 -4.16 0.07 -3.88
N VAL A 146 -4.97 0.46 -4.87
CA VAL A 146 -5.70 1.72 -4.87
C VAL A 146 -6.71 1.76 -3.71
N TYR A 147 -7.41 0.66 -3.47
CA TYR A 147 -8.33 0.53 -2.34
C TYR A 147 -7.62 0.73 -0.99
N LEU A 148 -6.43 0.13 -0.82
CA LEU A 148 -5.57 0.31 0.36
C LEU A 148 -5.20 1.78 0.58
N VAL A 149 -4.72 2.46 -0.45
CA VAL A 149 -4.35 3.88 -0.40
C VAL A 149 -5.52 4.74 0.08
N ILE A 150 -6.72 4.50 -0.45
CA ILE A 150 -7.95 5.22 -0.05
C ILE A 150 -8.32 4.94 1.41
N LEU A 151 -8.19 3.69 1.87
CA LEU A 151 -8.46 3.33 3.26
C LEU A 151 -7.47 3.99 4.23
N ILE A 152 -6.18 3.99 3.90
CA ILE A 152 -5.14 4.61 4.71
C ILE A 152 -5.37 6.12 4.79
N TRP A 153 -5.67 6.77 3.65
CA TRP A 153 -6.03 8.18 3.60
C TRP A 153 -7.23 8.50 4.50
N SER A 154 -8.30 7.73 4.36
CA SER A 154 -9.51 7.87 5.18
C SER A 154 -9.21 7.70 6.68
N SER A 155 -8.31 6.77 7.04
CA SER A 155 -7.87 6.59 8.42
C SER A 155 -7.09 7.80 8.94
N ILE A 156 -6.18 8.36 8.15
CA ILE A 156 -5.40 9.55 8.52
C ILE A 156 -6.33 10.75 8.76
N VAL A 157 -7.24 11.04 7.82
CA VAL A 157 -8.20 12.15 7.94
C VAL A 157 -9.07 12.00 9.18
N LYS A 158 -9.52 10.77 9.48
CA LYS A 158 -10.30 10.49 10.69
C LYS A 158 -9.52 10.76 11.97
N MET A 159 -8.25 10.35 12.03
CA MET A 159 -7.40 10.59 13.21
C MET A 159 -7.06 12.07 13.39
N GLU A 160 -6.89 12.81 12.29
CA GLU A 160 -6.66 14.25 12.32
C GLU A 160 -7.90 14.98 12.86
N ARG A 161 -9.10 14.59 12.41
CA ARG A 161 -10.37 15.14 12.90
C ARG A 161 -10.61 14.84 14.38
N ASP A 162 -10.38 13.61 14.83
CA ASP A 162 -10.51 13.23 16.25
C ASP A 162 -9.52 13.98 17.15
N GLY A 163 -8.32 14.29 16.64
CA GLY A 163 -7.33 15.13 17.33
C GLY A 163 -7.82 16.57 17.49
N THR A 164 -8.31 17.19 16.41
CA THR A 164 -8.80 18.57 16.42
C THR A 164 -10.02 18.76 17.33
N VAL A 165 -10.97 17.80 17.31
CA VAL A 165 -12.18 17.85 18.16
C VAL A 165 -11.85 17.80 19.65
N LYS A 166 -10.73 17.15 20.03
CA LYS A 166 -10.30 17.09 21.42
C LYS A 166 -9.78 18.44 21.94
N TYR A 167 -9.17 19.26 21.09
CA TYR A 167 -8.71 20.60 21.45
C TYR A 167 -9.87 21.60 21.61
N THR A 168 -10.89 21.55 20.75
CA THR A 168 -12.02 22.50 20.83
C THR A 168 -12.81 22.34 22.12
N ARG A 169 -12.99 21.10 22.59
CA ARG A 169 -13.77 20.82 23.80
C ARG A 169 -13.08 21.25 25.10
N GLU A 170 -11.75 21.32 25.12
CA GLU A 170 -11.01 21.84 26.28
C GLU A 170 -10.95 23.37 26.29
N GLN A 171 -11.10 24.01 25.12
CA GLN A 171 -11.09 25.46 24.99
C GLN A 171 -12.42 26.11 25.36
N ASP A 172 -13.55 25.40 25.20
CA ASP A 172 -14.89 25.84 25.60
C ASP A 172 -15.22 25.58 27.09
N ALA A 173 -14.28 25.01 27.85
CA ALA A 173 -14.45 24.66 29.26
C ALA A 173 -13.63 25.55 30.23
N ALA A 174 -13.04 26.64 29.74
CA ALA A 174 -12.26 27.60 30.51
C ALA A 174 -12.93 28.97 30.58
#